data_AF-A0A8D8G7T7-F1
#
_entry.id   AF-A0A8D8G7T7-F1
#
_cell.length_a   1.000
_cell.length_b   1.000
_cell.length_c   1.000
_cell.angle_alpha   90.00
_cell.angle_beta   90.00
_cell.angle_gamma   90.00
#
_symmetry.space_group_name_H-M   'P 1'
#
loop_
_entity.id
_entity.type
_entity.pdbx_description
1 polymer ?
#
loop_
_entity_poly.entity_id
_entity_poly.type
_entity_poly.pdbx_seq_one_letter_code
_entity_poly.pdbx_strand_id
1 'polypeptide(L)'
;FRRPVEHPPVLPPLESVFTVLAYTVDQLQKDKSDLNAVKNRLNDFEIGEWHQHTRRRSSLFPILQELRHRVRAEFVTQAFAKLYECVAAYELVPGDAAEFYSVHLCEAPGAFITGLNHYLRLTRGNIRWQWFANTLNPYYEGNSMGNMITDDRFILETLDRWCFGEDCTGDIMKRENLDAITRRASEFPMVNLVTADGSIDCLDVPESQEEHVAPLHLAEAVTALKMLTQGGSFILKMFTMFEHTSVDLLYLLYVCFDELNVFKPCTSKPGNSEVYVIAKGYRRPDGIDAYLDRMFANLSSTKAMFDLATLPEDFVEQVHRCAYMFLCFQQDVIEHNIHYYRKVDSEEEQKLEWVKSQMCRKFFDVYRIKPIRPSEAILNGVDIVNGSVNINPRDHTGTYNER
;
A
#
# COMPACT_ATOMS: atom_id res chain seq x y z
N PHE A 1 -5.64 -2.38 15.88
CA PHE A 1 -6.93 -2.90 16.36
C PHE A 1 -6.70 -3.88 17.49
N ARG A 2 -7.37 -3.69 18.62
CA ARG A 2 -7.30 -4.54 19.80
C ARG A 2 -8.40 -5.58 19.73
N ARG A 3 -8.03 -6.85 19.86
CA ARG A 3 -8.97 -7.96 19.90
C ARG A 3 -9.52 -8.18 21.31
N PRO A 4 -10.84 -8.35 21.47
CA PRO A 4 -11.40 -8.79 22.74
C PRO A 4 -10.90 -10.20 23.09
N VAL A 5 -10.54 -10.40 24.36
CA VAL A 5 -9.95 -11.66 24.86
C VAL A 5 -11.02 -12.74 25.05
N GLU A 6 -12.21 -12.35 25.51
CA GLU A 6 -13.26 -13.30 25.92
C GLU A 6 -14.15 -13.77 24.76
N HIS A 7 -14.21 -13.00 23.67
CA HIS A 7 -15.04 -13.31 22.49
C HIS A 7 -14.28 -12.96 21.20
N PRO A 8 -13.46 -13.88 20.66
CA PRO A 8 -12.72 -13.60 19.45
C PRO A 8 -13.70 -13.32 18.29
N PRO A 9 -13.42 -12.32 17.45
CA PRO A 9 -14.28 -11.98 16.32
C PRO A 9 -14.31 -13.16 15.33
N VAL A 10 -15.50 -13.45 14.83
CA VAL A 10 -15.77 -14.51 13.84
C VAL A 10 -16.42 -13.92 12.60
N LEU A 11 -16.26 -14.59 11.45
CA LEU A 11 -16.98 -14.20 10.24
C LEU A 11 -18.48 -14.47 10.43
N PRO A 12 -19.37 -13.59 9.93
CA PRO A 12 -20.80 -13.88 9.82
C PRO A 12 -21.02 -15.13 8.95
N PRO A 13 -22.18 -15.79 9.05
CA PRO A 13 -22.47 -16.98 8.25
C PRO A 13 -22.22 -16.76 6.75
N LEU A 14 -21.63 -17.75 6.07
CA LEU A 14 -21.23 -17.62 4.67
C LEU A 14 -22.40 -17.17 3.79
N GLU A 15 -23.60 -17.71 4.03
CA GLU A 15 -24.83 -17.39 3.32
C GLU A 15 -25.23 -15.91 3.41
N SER A 16 -24.83 -15.17 4.45
CA SER A 16 -25.18 -13.75 4.62
C SER A 16 -24.23 -12.79 3.89
N VAL A 17 -23.07 -13.28 3.43
CA VAL A 17 -22.07 -12.44 2.75
C VAL A 17 -22.61 -11.94 1.41
N PHE A 18 -22.59 -10.61 1.18
CA PHE A 18 -23.22 -9.92 0.04
C PHE A 18 -24.74 -10.11 -0.08
N THR A 19 -25.46 -10.20 1.04
CA THR A 19 -26.94 -10.30 1.01
C THR A 19 -27.65 -8.98 1.28
N VAL A 20 -27.05 -8.08 2.04
CA VAL A 20 -27.64 -6.79 2.46
C VAL A 20 -27.20 -5.64 1.55
N LEU A 21 -27.94 -4.53 1.61
CA LEU A 21 -27.57 -3.31 0.89
C LEU A 21 -26.31 -2.68 1.49
N ALA A 22 -25.60 -1.87 0.69
CA ALA A 22 -24.55 -0.99 1.19
C ALA A 22 -25.06 -0.18 2.39
N TYR A 23 -24.26 -0.12 3.46
CA TYR A 23 -24.56 0.64 4.66
C TYR A 23 -23.65 1.86 4.78
N THR A 24 -24.02 2.77 5.68
CA THR A 24 -23.17 3.90 6.08
C THR A 24 -22.98 3.87 7.58
N VAL A 25 -21.82 4.34 8.05
CA VAL A 25 -21.61 4.66 9.46
C VAL A 25 -21.61 6.18 9.58
N ASP A 26 -22.61 6.74 10.23
CA ASP A 26 -22.85 8.20 10.25
C ASP A 26 -21.61 9.00 10.64
N GLN A 27 -20.86 8.50 11.62
CA GLN A 27 -19.66 9.17 12.10
C GLN A 27 -18.53 9.19 11.05
N LEU A 28 -18.33 8.09 10.32
CA LEU A 28 -17.37 8.01 9.21
C LEU A 28 -17.78 8.91 8.03
N GLN A 29 -19.08 9.02 7.75
CA GLN A 29 -19.58 9.86 6.66
C GLN A 29 -19.49 11.36 6.98
N LYS A 30 -19.61 11.71 8.27
CA LYS A 30 -19.28 13.06 8.75
C LYS A 30 -17.80 13.35 8.51
N ASP A 31 -16.91 12.44 8.93
CA ASP A 31 -15.47 12.58 8.73
C ASP A 31 -15.08 12.69 7.24
N LYS A 32 -15.70 11.90 6.37
CA LYS A 32 -15.54 12.00 4.91
C LYS A 32 -15.89 13.40 4.41
N SER A 33 -17.04 13.93 4.85
CA SER A 33 -17.51 15.26 4.46
C SER A 33 -16.56 16.36 4.94
N ASP A 34 -16.08 16.28 6.19
CA ASP A 34 -15.15 17.24 6.77
C ASP A 34 -13.79 17.23 6.06
N LEU A 35 -13.27 16.05 5.71
CA LEU A 35 -12.01 15.94 4.95
C LEU A 35 -12.18 16.46 3.52
N ASN A 36 -13.28 16.13 2.84
CA ASN A 36 -13.55 16.60 1.48
C ASN A 36 -13.71 18.12 1.44
N ALA A 37 -14.34 18.73 2.45
CA ALA A 37 -14.42 20.20 2.55
C ALA A 37 -13.02 20.86 2.61
N VAL A 38 -12.07 20.25 3.31
CA VAL A 38 -10.69 20.73 3.36
C VAL A 38 -9.96 20.50 2.03
N LYS A 39 -10.13 19.33 1.40
CA LYS A 39 -9.54 19.03 0.08
C LYS A 39 -10.06 19.95 -1.02
N ASN A 40 -11.34 20.30 -1.00
CA ASN A 40 -11.95 21.18 -2.00
C ASN A 40 -11.37 22.59 -1.99
N ARG A 41 -10.74 23.03 -0.88
CA ARG A 41 -9.99 24.29 -0.84
C ARG A 41 -8.75 24.26 -1.74
N LEU A 42 -8.30 23.08 -2.18
CA LEU A 42 -7.19 22.92 -3.11
C LEU A 42 -7.60 23.15 -4.57
N ASN A 43 -8.90 23.28 -4.85
CA ASN A 43 -9.41 23.24 -6.21
C ASN A 43 -8.90 24.40 -7.10
N ASP A 44 -8.62 25.54 -6.49
CA ASP A 44 -8.14 26.76 -7.17
C ASP A 44 -6.62 26.84 -7.33
N PHE A 45 -5.88 25.84 -6.84
CA PHE A 45 -4.42 25.80 -6.97
C PHE A 45 -4.02 25.13 -8.29
N GLU A 46 -3.05 25.72 -8.99
CA GLU A 46 -2.42 25.10 -10.15
C GLU A 46 -1.63 23.86 -9.69
N ILE A 47 -1.86 22.73 -10.35
CA ILE A 47 -1.44 21.43 -9.85
C ILE A 47 0.09 21.28 -9.86
N GLY A 48 0.76 21.79 -10.90
CA GLY A 48 2.22 21.79 -10.97
C GLY A 48 2.86 22.60 -9.84
N GLU A 49 2.40 23.83 -9.62
CA GLU A 49 2.88 24.70 -8.56
C GLU A 49 2.56 24.15 -7.16
N TRP A 50 1.36 23.63 -6.95
CA TRP A 50 0.96 22.99 -5.70
C TRP A 50 1.82 21.76 -5.38
N HIS A 51 2.09 20.92 -6.37
CA HIS A 51 2.99 19.79 -6.22
C HIS A 51 4.43 20.23 -5.95
N GLN A 52 4.91 21.31 -6.59
CA GLN A 52 6.22 21.86 -6.29
C GLN A 52 6.29 22.38 -4.84
N HIS A 53 5.26 23.09 -4.39
CA HIS A 53 5.17 23.62 -3.03
C HIS A 53 5.17 22.51 -1.98
N THR A 54 4.26 21.54 -2.10
CA THR A 54 4.15 20.41 -1.16
C THR A 54 5.38 19.51 -1.18
N ARG A 55 6.02 19.33 -2.35
CA ARG A 55 7.32 18.63 -2.44
C ARG A 55 8.41 19.38 -1.68
N ARG A 56 8.49 20.70 -1.83
CA ARG A 56 9.44 21.54 -1.08
C ARG A 56 9.19 21.47 0.42
N ARG A 57 7.95 21.34 0.89
CA ARG A 57 7.64 21.24 2.34
C ARG A 57 7.77 19.83 2.92
N SER A 58 7.97 18.80 2.09
CA SER A 58 8.11 17.41 2.56
C SER A 58 9.52 17.08 3.07
N SER A 59 9.59 16.19 4.07
CA SER A 59 10.85 15.58 4.56
C SER A 59 11.34 14.40 3.70
N LEU A 60 10.57 13.99 2.69
CA LEU A 60 10.87 12.83 1.85
C LEU A 60 12.16 13.01 1.04
N PHE A 61 12.34 14.18 0.43
CA PHE A 61 13.42 14.37 -0.54
C PHE A 61 14.83 14.20 0.07
N PRO A 62 15.16 14.79 1.24
CA PRO A 62 16.42 14.52 1.91
C PRO A 62 16.66 13.03 2.22
N ILE A 63 15.62 12.30 2.65
CA ILE A 63 15.71 10.87 2.92
C ILE A 63 16.07 10.09 1.65
N LEU A 64 15.36 10.37 0.54
CA LEU A 64 15.64 9.72 -0.75
C LEU A 64 17.03 10.06 -1.30
N GLN A 65 17.54 11.27 -1.07
CA GLN A 65 18.90 11.64 -1.45
C GLN A 65 19.94 10.84 -0.67
N GLU A 66 19.80 10.73 0.65
CA GLU A 66 20.70 9.93 1.48
C GLU A 66 20.65 8.43 1.11
N LEU A 67 19.46 7.90 0.81
CA LEU A 67 19.31 6.53 0.31
C LEU A 67 20.04 6.30 -1.02
N ARG A 68 20.00 7.26 -1.95
CA ARG A 68 20.66 7.16 -3.26
C ARG A 68 22.17 7.36 -3.21
N HIS A 69 22.64 8.36 -2.46
CA HIS A 69 24.03 8.82 -2.57
C HIS A 69 24.92 8.27 -1.46
N ARG A 70 24.42 8.24 -0.21
CA ARG A 70 25.18 7.73 0.94
C ARG A 70 25.02 6.23 1.09
N VAL A 71 23.77 5.74 1.10
CA VAL A 71 23.49 4.30 1.22
C VAL A 71 23.75 3.57 -0.09
N ARG A 72 23.52 4.24 -1.22
CA ARG A 72 23.58 3.65 -2.57
C ARG A 72 22.69 2.41 -2.68
N ALA A 73 21.49 2.51 -2.10
CA ALA A 73 20.49 1.46 -2.22
C ALA A 73 20.05 1.32 -3.68
N GLU A 74 19.66 0.11 -4.05
CA GLU A 74 19.20 -0.23 -5.38
C GLU A 74 17.78 0.29 -5.62
N PHE A 75 17.55 0.86 -6.82
CA PHE A 75 16.21 1.21 -7.29
C PHE A 75 15.39 2.08 -6.32
N VAL A 76 16.03 3.11 -5.74
CA VAL A 76 15.43 3.96 -4.70
C VAL A 76 14.29 4.82 -5.25
N THR A 77 13.08 4.45 -4.88
CA THR A 77 11.86 5.24 -5.03
C THR A 77 11.24 5.56 -3.66
N GLN A 78 10.14 6.30 -3.65
CA GLN A 78 9.35 6.49 -2.44
C GLN A 78 8.78 5.15 -1.92
N ALA A 79 8.40 4.24 -2.82
CA ALA A 79 7.86 2.93 -2.47
C ALA A 79 8.89 2.04 -1.77
N PHE A 80 10.16 2.06 -2.21
CA PHE A 80 11.27 1.40 -1.50
C PHE A 80 11.31 1.80 -0.03
N ALA A 81 11.24 3.11 0.24
CA ALA A 81 11.37 3.64 1.59
C ALA A 81 10.15 3.27 2.45
N LYS A 82 8.93 3.37 1.88
CA LYS A 82 7.69 2.97 2.55
C LYS A 82 7.70 1.51 2.97
N LEU A 83 8.05 0.59 2.08
CA LEU A 83 8.12 -0.82 2.45
C LEU A 83 9.16 -1.05 3.55
N TYR A 84 10.36 -0.47 3.40
CA TYR A 84 11.40 -0.63 4.40
C TYR A 84 10.90 -0.20 5.79
N GLU A 85 10.21 0.95 5.88
CA GLU A 85 9.58 1.41 7.12
C GLU A 85 8.56 0.39 7.65
N CYS A 86 7.66 -0.11 6.80
CA CYS A 86 6.64 -1.10 7.20
C CYS A 86 7.29 -2.38 7.76
N VAL A 87 8.25 -2.96 7.04
CA VAL A 87 8.90 -4.21 7.44
C VAL A 87 9.73 -4.04 8.71
N ALA A 88 10.46 -2.92 8.83
CA ALA A 88 11.30 -2.65 9.99
C ALA A 88 10.50 -2.25 11.23
N ALA A 89 9.46 -1.41 11.10
CA ALA A 89 8.67 -0.93 12.23
C ALA A 89 7.83 -2.03 12.89
N TYR A 90 7.42 -3.04 12.11
CA TYR A 90 6.55 -4.13 12.57
C TYR A 90 7.25 -5.48 12.65
N GLU A 91 8.56 -5.51 12.38
CA GLU A 91 9.42 -6.71 12.43
C GLU A 91 8.82 -7.89 11.65
N LEU A 92 8.42 -7.65 10.40
CA LEU A 92 7.65 -8.60 9.58
C LEU A 92 8.45 -9.82 9.08
N VAL A 93 9.74 -9.89 9.41
CA VAL A 93 10.62 -11.01 9.07
C VAL A 93 11.11 -11.68 10.36
N PRO A 94 10.78 -12.97 10.58
CA PRO A 94 11.23 -13.70 11.75
C PRO A 94 12.75 -13.66 11.93
N GLY A 95 13.20 -13.60 13.19
CA GLY A 95 14.63 -13.45 13.53
C GLY A 95 15.50 -14.66 13.17
N ASP A 96 14.91 -15.84 13.22
CA ASP A 96 15.54 -17.16 13.15
C ASP A 96 15.24 -17.92 11.85
N ALA A 97 14.51 -17.31 10.91
CA ALA A 97 14.17 -17.94 9.64
C ALA A 97 15.41 -18.17 8.76
N ALA A 98 15.64 -19.42 8.37
CA ALA A 98 16.67 -19.80 7.39
C ALA A 98 16.22 -19.56 5.95
N GLU A 99 14.92 -19.72 5.67
CA GLU A 99 14.31 -19.47 4.38
C GLU A 99 13.15 -18.46 4.53
N PHE A 100 12.95 -17.62 3.53
CA PHE A 100 11.89 -16.63 3.48
C PHE A 100 11.30 -16.55 2.07
N TYR A 101 9.98 -16.47 2.00
CA TYR A 101 9.23 -16.49 0.76
C TYR A 101 8.23 -15.35 0.73
N SER A 102 8.34 -14.47 -0.26
CA SER A 102 7.43 -13.34 -0.41
C SER A 102 6.75 -13.30 -1.78
N VAL A 103 5.53 -12.79 -1.79
CA VAL A 103 4.78 -12.52 -3.02
C VAL A 103 4.35 -11.06 -3.05
N HIS A 104 4.58 -10.39 -4.17
CA HIS A 104 4.34 -8.96 -4.31
C HIS A 104 3.26 -8.71 -5.38
N LEU A 105 2.08 -8.25 -4.96
CA LEU A 105 0.91 -8.01 -5.80
C LEU A 105 0.85 -6.55 -6.23
N CYS A 106 0.48 -6.32 -7.49
CA CYS A 106 0.44 -4.98 -8.09
C CYS A 106 1.75 -4.19 -7.87
N GLU A 107 2.88 -4.87 -8.02
CA GLU A 107 4.19 -4.46 -7.49
C GLU A 107 4.98 -3.50 -8.40
N ALA A 108 4.57 -3.33 -9.66
CA ALA A 108 5.36 -2.54 -10.59
C ALA A 108 5.73 -1.16 -10.00
N PRO A 109 6.98 -0.70 -10.16
CA PRO A 109 8.02 -1.30 -10.99
C PRO A 109 8.95 -2.30 -10.25
N GLY A 110 8.72 -2.60 -8.97
CA GLY A 110 9.57 -3.54 -8.19
C GLY A 110 10.34 -2.93 -7.02
N ALA A 111 9.97 -1.72 -6.59
CA ALA A 111 10.69 -1.02 -5.53
C ALA A 111 10.44 -1.57 -4.12
N PHE A 112 9.29 -2.22 -3.89
CA PHE A 112 9.06 -2.94 -2.64
C PHE A 112 9.99 -4.16 -2.61
N ILE A 113 10.14 -4.91 -3.71
CA ILE A 113 11.07 -6.04 -3.78
C ILE A 113 12.51 -5.61 -3.41
N THR A 114 13.04 -4.53 -4.00
CA THR A 114 14.40 -4.05 -3.67
C THR A 114 14.50 -3.51 -2.23
N GLY A 115 13.45 -2.88 -1.71
CA GLY A 115 13.33 -2.46 -0.31
C GLY A 115 13.43 -3.64 0.66
N LEU A 116 12.72 -4.73 0.36
CA LEU A 116 12.76 -5.96 1.15
C LEU A 116 14.13 -6.63 1.09
N ASN A 117 14.73 -6.74 -0.10
CA ASN A 117 16.09 -7.26 -0.26
C ASN A 117 17.07 -6.50 0.65
N HIS A 118 17.04 -5.17 0.60
CA HIS A 118 17.93 -4.33 1.40
C HIS A 118 17.72 -4.55 2.90
N TYR A 119 16.47 -4.70 3.34
CA TYR A 119 16.16 -5.03 4.73
C TYR A 119 16.71 -6.41 5.14
N LEU A 120 16.47 -7.44 4.33
CA LEU A 120 16.91 -8.80 4.60
C LEU A 120 18.44 -8.91 4.67
N ARG A 121 19.17 -8.27 3.74
CA ARG A 121 20.64 -8.31 3.74
C ARG A 121 21.26 -7.64 4.95
N LEU A 122 20.66 -6.57 5.45
CA LEU A 122 21.14 -5.89 6.65
C LEU A 122 20.80 -6.62 7.95
N THR A 123 19.63 -7.25 8.02
CA THR A 123 19.07 -7.75 9.29
C THR A 123 19.10 -9.27 9.41
N ARG A 124 19.25 -9.99 8.29
CA ARG A 124 19.15 -11.45 8.17
C ARG A 124 20.16 -11.99 7.15
N GLY A 125 21.46 -11.70 7.33
CA GLY A 125 22.50 -11.93 6.30
C GLY A 125 22.57 -13.32 5.67
N ASN A 126 22.18 -14.39 6.38
CA ASN A 126 22.22 -15.77 5.90
C ASN A 126 20.87 -16.30 5.38
N ILE A 127 19.82 -15.47 5.35
CA ILE A 127 18.50 -15.93 4.92
C ILE A 127 18.49 -16.22 3.41
N ARG A 128 17.96 -17.38 3.05
CA ARG A 128 17.65 -17.70 1.66
C ARG A 128 16.27 -17.14 1.35
N TRP A 129 16.25 -16.13 0.50
CA TRP A 129 15.00 -15.49 0.10
C TRP A 129 14.62 -15.89 -1.32
N GLN A 130 13.35 -16.27 -1.51
CA GLN A 130 12.73 -16.42 -2.82
C GLN A 130 11.51 -15.53 -2.90
N TRP A 131 11.26 -15.00 -4.08
CA TRP A 131 10.11 -14.16 -4.34
C TRP A 131 9.61 -14.35 -5.77
N PHE A 132 8.35 -13.98 -5.97
CA PHE A 132 7.79 -13.66 -7.28
C PHE A 132 6.80 -12.51 -7.14
N ALA A 133 6.44 -11.87 -8.25
CA ALA A 133 5.56 -10.71 -8.24
C ALA A 133 4.49 -10.79 -9.33
N ASN A 134 3.42 -10.04 -9.16
CA ASN A 134 2.37 -9.80 -10.14
C ASN A 134 2.17 -8.30 -10.32
N THR A 135 1.80 -7.91 -11.54
CA THR A 135 1.38 -6.56 -11.91
C THR A 135 0.69 -6.65 -13.27
N LEU A 136 -0.08 -5.62 -13.66
CA LEU A 136 -0.49 -5.45 -15.05
C LEU A 136 0.72 -5.53 -15.97
N ASN A 137 0.66 -6.42 -16.95
CA ASN A 137 1.77 -6.73 -17.83
C ASN A 137 2.08 -5.54 -18.75
N PRO A 138 3.27 -4.91 -18.65
CA PRO A 138 3.64 -3.78 -19.50
C PRO A 138 3.82 -4.16 -20.98
N TYR A 139 3.95 -5.45 -21.29
CA TYR A 139 4.11 -5.95 -22.66
C TYR A 139 2.81 -6.44 -23.29
N TYR A 140 1.67 -6.29 -22.60
CA TYR A 140 0.36 -6.68 -23.12
C TYR A 140 -0.35 -5.45 -23.71
N GLU A 141 -0.51 -5.43 -25.04
CA GLU A 141 -1.05 -4.27 -25.79
C GLU A 141 -2.47 -3.84 -25.36
N GLY A 142 -3.27 -4.76 -24.79
CA GLY A 142 -4.63 -4.46 -24.34
C GLY A 142 -4.69 -3.72 -22.99
N ASN A 143 -3.57 -3.58 -22.28
CA ASN A 143 -3.54 -2.83 -21.02
C ASN A 143 -3.42 -1.33 -21.31
N SER A 144 -4.23 -0.52 -20.63
CA SER A 144 -4.16 0.95 -20.76
C SER A 144 -2.87 1.50 -20.15
N MET A 145 -2.17 2.37 -20.89
CA MET A 145 -0.98 3.07 -20.41
C MET A 145 -1.24 3.96 -19.19
N GLY A 146 -2.49 4.41 -18.97
CA GLY A 146 -2.87 5.18 -17.77
C GLY A 146 -2.96 4.35 -16.49
N ASN A 147 -3.21 3.04 -16.65
CA ASN A 147 -3.34 2.08 -15.54
C ASN A 147 -2.02 1.36 -15.23
N MET A 148 -1.05 1.41 -16.14
CA MET A 148 0.24 0.75 -15.99
C MET A 148 1.34 1.68 -15.49
N ILE A 149 2.35 1.07 -14.89
CA ILE A 149 3.64 1.73 -14.64
C ILE A 149 4.58 1.29 -15.76
N THR A 150 5.06 2.26 -16.53
CA THR A 150 5.87 2.03 -17.74
C THR A 150 7.35 1.78 -17.47
N ASP A 151 7.83 2.00 -16.25
CA ASP A 151 9.20 1.69 -15.85
C ASP A 151 9.36 0.17 -15.69
N ASP A 152 9.83 -0.50 -16.73
CA ASP A 152 9.98 -1.95 -16.82
C ASP A 152 11.40 -2.44 -16.56
N ARG A 153 12.36 -1.55 -16.25
CA ARG A 153 13.79 -1.89 -16.17
C ARG A 153 14.09 -2.99 -15.16
N PHE A 154 13.44 -2.97 -14.01
CA PHE A 154 13.57 -4.04 -13.01
C PHE A 154 12.81 -5.30 -13.44
N ILE A 155 11.66 -5.14 -14.12
CA ILE A 155 10.83 -6.25 -14.61
C ILE A 155 11.58 -7.06 -15.68
N LEU A 156 12.19 -6.38 -16.66
CA LEU A 156 12.96 -7.00 -17.75
C LEU A 156 14.07 -7.93 -17.23
N GLU A 157 14.84 -7.43 -16.27
CA GLU A 157 15.99 -8.15 -15.71
C GLU A 157 15.59 -9.29 -14.76
N THR A 158 14.33 -9.31 -14.32
CA THR A 158 13.81 -10.31 -13.38
C THR A 158 12.58 -11.02 -13.94
N LEU A 159 12.41 -11.06 -15.27
CA LEU A 159 11.15 -11.45 -15.93
C LEU A 159 10.65 -12.85 -15.51
N ASP A 160 11.57 -13.78 -15.26
CA ASP A 160 11.26 -15.13 -14.77
C ASP A 160 10.55 -15.13 -13.41
N ARG A 161 10.69 -14.04 -12.63
CA ARG A 161 10.07 -13.83 -11.32
C ARG A 161 8.70 -13.15 -11.38
N TRP A 162 8.21 -12.78 -12.57
CA TRP A 162 6.89 -12.15 -12.72
C TRP A 162 5.84 -13.16 -13.17
N CYS A 163 4.65 -13.07 -12.58
CA CYS A 163 3.47 -13.87 -12.90
C CYS A 163 2.40 -12.95 -13.48
N PHE A 164 2.24 -13.00 -14.80
CA PHE A 164 1.23 -12.21 -15.53
C PHE A 164 -0.12 -12.92 -15.69
N GLY A 165 -0.33 -13.99 -14.92
CA GLY A 165 -1.56 -14.77 -14.97
C GLY A 165 -1.68 -15.68 -16.21
N GLU A 166 -2.82 -16.35 -16.34
CA GLU A 166 -3.08 -17.31 -17.42
C GLU A 166 -3.36 -16.59 -18.76
N ASP A 167 -3.96 -15.40 -18.70
CA ASP A 167 -4.28 -14.60 -19.90
C ASP A 167 -3.18 -13.58 -20.27
N CYS A 168 -2.05 -13.61 -19.55
CA CYS A 168 -0.91 -12.72 -19.69
C CYS A 168 -1.21 -11.22 -19.46
N THR A 169 -2.40 -10.83 -19.01
CA THR A 169 -2.71 -9.40 -18.76
C THR A 169 -2.14 -8.91 -17.44
N GLY A 170 -1.92 -9.81 -16.49
CA GLY A 170 -1.49 -9.48 -15.13
C GLY A 170 -2.59 -8.88 -14.25
N ASP A 171 -3.83 -8.80 -14.74
CA ASP A 171 -4.97 -8.29 -14.00
C ASP A 171 -5.39 -9.27 -12.90
N ILE A 172 -5.13 -8.90 -11.64
CA ILE A 172 -5.43 -9.71 -10.46
C ILE A 172 -6.93 -9.84 -10.18
N MET A 173 -7.77 -9.00 -10.80
CA MET A 173 -9.23 -9.06 -10.64
C MET A 173 -9.88 -10.15 -11.50
N LYS A 174 -9.10 -10.82 -12.36
CA LYS A 174 -9.55 -11.96 -13.17
C LYS A 174 -9.32 -13.29 -12.45
N ARG A 175 -10.32 -14.18 -12.52
CA ARG A 175 -10.32 -15.47 -11.80
C ARG A 175 -9.15 -16.35 -12.22
N GLU A 176 -8.95 -16.47 -13.52
CA GLU A 176 -7.88 -17.25 -14.15
C GLU A 176 -6.49 -16.77 -13.72
N ASN A 177 -6.32 -15.46 -13.48
CA ASN A 177 -5.06 -14.88 -13.03
C ASN A 177 -4.84 -15.09 -11.53
N LEU A 178 -5.88 -14.95 -10.71
CA LEU A 178 -5.86 -15.39 -9.31
C LEU A 178 -5.42 -16.87 -9.21
N ASP A 179 -6.03 -17.74 -10.00
CA ASP A 179 -5.75 -19.18 -9.98
C ASP A 179 -4.30 -19.47 -10.43
N ALA A 180 -3.78 -18.75 -11.41
CA ALA A 180 -2.39 -18.87 -11.84
C ALA A 180 -1.39 -18.39 -10.75
N ILE A 181 -1.69 -17.27 -10.08
CA ILE A 181 -0.86 -16.72 -9.00
C ILE A 181 -0.82 -17.68 -7.80
N THR A 182 -1.98 -18.19 -7.38
CA THR A 182 -2.08 -19.14 -6.26
C THR A 182 -1.43 -20.48 -6.60
N ARG A 183 -1.56 -20.97 -7.83
CA ARG A 183 -0.84 -22.15 -8.33
C ARG A 183 0.67 -21.97 -8.24
N ARG A 184 1.21 -20.84 -8.70
CA ARG A 184 2.63 -20.52 -8.59
C ARG A 184 3.09 -20.41 -7.14
N ALA A 185 2.28 -19.81 -6.27
CA ALA A 185 2.58 -19.73 -4.84
C ALA A 185 2.69 -21.12 -4.18
N SER A 186 1.94 -22.11 -4.66
CA SER A 186 2.01 -23.49 -4.15
C SER A 186 3.34 -24.22 -4.45
N GLU A 187 4.18 -23.66 -5.34
CA GLU A 187 5.54 -24.15 -5.58
C GLU A 187 6.50 -23.75 -4.45
N PHE A 188 6.16 -22.71 -3.67
CA PHE A 188 6.89 -22.38 -2.47
C PHE A 188 6.50 -23.30 -1.31
N PRO A 189 7.45 -23.71 -0.44
CA PRO A 189 7.12 -24.50 0.75
C PRO A 189 6.30 -23.71 1.78
N MET A 190 6.35 -22.38 1.72
CA MET A 190 5.55 -21.45 2.52
C MET A 190 5.49 -20.08 1.83
N VAL A 191 4.54 -19.24 2.24
CA VAL A 191 4.47 -17.82 1.89
C VAL A 191 4.43 -17.04 3.19
N ASN A 192 5.54 -16.36 3.51
CA ASN A 192 5.73 -15.66 4.78
C ASN A 192 5.19 -14.23 4.75
N LEU A 193 5.29 -13.57 3.59
CA LEU A 193 4.89 -12.18 3.42
C LEU A 193 4.22 -12.01 2.06
N VAL A 194 3.03 -11.41 2.06
CA VAL A 194 2.43 -10.85 0.86
C VAL A 194 2.41 -9.33 0.97
N THR A 195 2.75 -8.62 -0.10
CA THR A 195 2.57 -7.17 -0.19
C THR A 195 1.64 -6.83 -1.33
N ALA A 196 0.87 -5.76 -1.19
CA ALA A 196 -0.05 -5.24 -2.18
C ALA A 196 0.05 -3.70 -2.20
N ASP A 197 0.55 -3.12 -3.30
CA ASP A 197 0.70 -1.67 -3.48
C ASP A 197 -0.17 -1.12 -4.64
N GLY A 198 -1.20 -1.88 -5.02
CA GLY A 198 -2.12 -1.54 -6.09
C GLY A 198 -2.83 -0.20 -5.90
N SER A 199 -3.20 0.40 -7.02
CA SER A 199 -4.04 1.59 -7.06
C SER A 199 -4.68 1.68 -8.43
N ILE A 200 -5.87 2.26 -8.47
CA ILE A 200 -6.52 2.69 -9.70
C ILE A 200 -6.31 4.19 -9.82
N ASP A 201 -6.21 4.69 -11.05
CA ASP A 201 -6.17 6.12 -11.30
C ASP A 201 -7.57 6.71 -11.04
N CYS A 202 -7.67 7.57 -10.04
CA CYS A 202 -8.93 8.22 -9.64
C CYS A 202 -8.79 9.75 -9.66
N LEU A 203 -7.91 10.29 -10.52
CA LEU A 203 -7.65 11.72 -10.59
C LEU A 203 -8.90 12.56 -10.92
N ASP A 204 -9.82 12.02 -11.71
CA ASP A 204 -11.05 12.71 -12.12
C ASP A 204 -12.17 12.63 -11.06
N VAL A 205 -12.06 11.70 -10.11
CA VAL A 205 -13.06 11.46 -9.04
C VAL A 205 -12.38 11.19 -7.68
N PRO A 206 -11.55 12.12 -7.17
CA PRO A 206 -10.74 11.88 -5.97
C PRO A 206 -11.57 11.66 -4.71
N GLU A 207 -12.80 12.17 -4.67
CA GLU A 207 -13.77 12.02 -3.58
C GLU A 207 -14.38 10.61 -3.47
N SER A 208 -14.41 9.86 -4.58
CA SER A 208 -14.90 8.47 -4.65
C SER A 208 -13.76 7.46 -4.81
N GLN A 209 -12.51 7.84 -4.55
CA GLN A 209 -11.34 6.96 -4.66
C GLN A 209 -11.53 5.64 -3.89
N GLU A 210 -12.12 5.70 -2.70
CA GLU A 210 -12.31 4.52 -1.84
C GLU A 210 -13.21 3.46 -2.51
N GLU A 211 -14.32 3.89 -3.10
CA GLU A 211 -15.27 3.02 -3.80
C GLU A 211 -14.67 2.45 -5.09
N HIS A 212 -13.91 3.26 -5.84
CA HIS A 212 -13.32 2.84 -7.11
C HIS A 212 -12.20 1.81 -6.92
N VAL A 213 -11.40 1.94 -5.85
CA VAL A 213 -10.29 1.02 -5.57
C VAL A 213 -10.74 -0.21 -4.77
N ALA A 214 -11.93 -0.19 -4.15
CA ALA A 214 -12.43 -1.29 -3.32
C ALA A 214 -12.39 -2.69 -4.00
N PRO A 215 -12.79 -2.85 -5.28
CA PRO A 215 -12.68 -4.15 -5.96
C PRO A 215 -11.23 -4.66 -6.06
N LEU A 216 -10.27 -3.75 -6.29
CA LEU A 216 -8.85 -4.10 -6.35
C LEU A 216 -8.33 -4.51 -4.97
N HIS A 217 -8.61 -3.73 -3.92
CA HIS A 217 -8.20 -4.07 -2.55
C HIS A 217 -8.78 -5.42 -2.12
N LEU A 218 -10.04 -5.72 -2.47
CA LEU A 218 -10.65 -7.02 -2.17
C LEU A 218 -9.99 -8.16 -2.95
N ALA A 219 -9.65 -7.94 -4.23
CA ALA A 219 -8.91 -8.92 -5.02
C ALA A 219 -7.52 -9.18 -4.44
N GLU A 220 -6.77 -8.15 -4.06
CA GLU A 220 -5.45 -8.26 -3.41
C GLU A 220 -5.54 -9.02 -2.08
N ALA A 221 -6.52 -8.68 -1.24
CA ALA A 221 -6.72 -9.35 0.05
C ALA A 221 -7.14 -10.81 -0.11
N VAL A 222 -8.07 -11.13 -1.03
CA VAL A 222 -8.45 -12.52 -1.31
C VAL A 222 -7.26 -13.32 -1.82
N THR A 223 -6.50 -12.74 -2.76
CA THR A 223 -5.31 -13.39 -3.33
C THR A 223 -4.29 -13.68 -2.25
N ALA A 224 -4.00 -12.70 -1.37
CA ALA A 224 -3.10 -12.86 -0.24
C ALA A 224 -3.57 -13.96 0.73
N LEU A 225 -4.83 -13.94 1.15
CA LEU A 225 -5.40 -14.90 2.10
C LEU A 225 -5.45 -16.34 1.56
N LYS A 226 -5.56 -16.51 0.23
CA LYS A 226 -5.49 -17.84 -0.43
C LYS A 226 -4.10 -18.45 -0.43
N MET A 227 -3.04 -17.63 -0.43
CA MET A 227 -1.66 -18.13 -0.57
C MET A 227 -0.84 -18.07 0.72
N LEU A 228 -1.19 -17.19 1.66
CA LEU A 228 -0.43 -17.01 2.90
C LEU A 228 -0.40 -18.28 3.74
N THR A 229 0.79 -18.61 4.23
CA THR A 229 0.95 -19.66 5.25
C THR A 229 0.52 -19.14 6.61
N GLN A 230 -0.01 -20.02 7.46
CA GLN A 230 -0.36 -19.67 8.84
C GLN A 230 0.85 -19.05 9.57
N GLY A 231 0.62 -17.97 10.30
CA GLY A 231 1.66 -17.14 10.91
C GLY A 231 2.26 -16.07 9.99
N GLY A 232 1.97 -16.10 8.68
CA GLY A 232 2.44 -15.12 7.70
C GLY A 232 1.88 -13.71 7.94
N SER A 233 2.46 -12.73 7.23
CA SER A 233 2.07 -11.32 7.31
C SER A 233 1.59 -10.78 5.95
N PHE A 234 0.74 -9.76 5.99
CA PHE A 234 0.22 -9.08 4.82
C PHE A 234 0.37 -7.56 4.97
N ILE A 235 0.87 -6.91 3.93
CA ILE A 235 0.91 -5.45 3.81
C ILE A 235 -0.03 -5.07 2.67
N LEU A 236 -1.06 -4.29 2.96
CA LEU A 236 -2.00 -3.78 1.97
C LEU A 236 -2.00 -2.25 2.00
N LYS A 237 -1.74 -1.62 0.86
CA LYS A 237 -2.00 -0.20 0.70
C LYS A 237 -3.51 0.05 0.72
N MET A 238 -3.92 1.09 1.45
CA MET A 238 -5.27 1.62 1.45
C MET A 238 -5.23 3.15 1.42
N PHE A 239 -6.41 3.77 1.32
CA PHE A 239 -6.58 5.21 1.36
C PHE A 239 -7.38 5.62 2.60
N THR A 240 -8.49 6.31 2.40
CA THR A 240 -9.49 6.54 3.46
C THR A 240 -10.18 5.23 3.85
N MET A 241 -10.91 5.27 4.96
CA MET A 241 -11.67 4.13 5.51
C MET A 241 -13.06 4.58 5.96
N PHE A 242 -13.73 5.39 5.14
CA PHE A 242 -15.03 5.97 5.48
C PHE A 242 -16.21 5.16 4.94
N GLU A 243 -15.95 4.28 3.97
CA GLU A 243 -16.96 3.49 3.28
C GLU A 243 -17.07 2.08 3.86
N HIS A 244 -18.27 1.49 3.71
CA HIS A 244 -18.56 0.14 4.19
C HIS A 244 -17.60 -0.90 3.61
N THR A 245 -17.13 -0.73 2.37
CA THR A 245 -16.17 -1.64 1.72
C THR A 245 -14.85 -1.71 2.48
N SER A 246 -14.36 -0.58 2.99
CA SER A 246 -13.15 -0.54 3.83
C SER A 246 -13.40 -1.10 5.22
N VAL A 247 -14.53 -0.77 5.85
CA VAL A 247 -14.90 -1.31 7.17
C VAL A 247 -14.98 -2.84 7.10
N ASP A 248 -15.65 -3.37 6.08
CA ASP A 248 -15.80 -4.80 5.85
C ASP A 248 -14.45 -5.48 5.57
N LEU A 249 -13.61 -4.88 4.72
CA LEU A 249 -12.29 -5.42 4.41
C LEU A 249 -11.38 -5.45 5.65
N LEU A 250 -11.39 -4.39 6.45
CA LEU A 250 -10.67 -4.35 7.71
C LEU A 250 -11.21 -5.40 8.69
N TYR A 251 -12.52 -5.66 8.71
CA TYR A 251 -13.11 -6.69 9.56
C TYR A 251 -12.66 -8.09 9.13
N LEU A 252 -12.65 -8.37 7.82
CA LEU A 252 -12.11 -9.62 7.27
C LEU A 252 -10.66 -9.83 7.73
N LEU A 253 -9.79 -8.83 7.56
CA LEU A 253 -8.39 -8.92 7.98
C LEU A 253 -8.27 -9.03 9.51
N TYR A 254 -9.13 -8.34 10.26
CA TYR A 254 -9.19 -8.41 11.72
C TYR A 254 -9.59 -9.79 12.24
N VAL A 255 -10.40 -10.54 11.50
CA VAL A 255 -10.74 -11.95 11.79
C VAL A 255 -9.66 -12.92 11.28
N CYS A 256 -8.92 -12.57 10.24
CA CYS A 256 -7.91 -13.45 9.66
C CYS A 256 -6.52 -13.35 10.31
N PHE A 257 -6.18 -12.27 11.02
CA PHE A 257 -4.83 -12.04 11.56
C PHE A 257 -4.81 -11.83 13.07
N ASP A 258 -3.71 -12.16 13.72
CA ASP A 258 -3.52 -11.95 15.17
C ASP A 258 -3.43 -10.46 15.53
N GLU A 259 -2.69 -9.69 14.74
CA GLU A 259 -2.56 -8.24 14.88
C GLU A 259 -2.96 -7.55 13.57
N LEU A 260 -3.73 -6.48 13.69
CA LEU A 260 -4.06 -5.59 12.57
C LEU A 260 -3.69 -4.15 12.96
N ASN A 261 -2.86 -3.51 12.15
CA ASN A 261 -2.41 -2.14 12.36
C ASN A 261 -2.63 -1.32 11.09
N VAL A 262 -2.82 -0.01 11.24
CA VAL A 262 -2.76 0.94 10.12
C VAL A 262 -1.58 1.86 10.35
N PHE A 263 -0.75 2.01 9.33
CA PHE A 263 0.49 2.75 9.39
C PHE A 263 0.61 3.72 8.22
N LYS A 264 0.98 4.97 8.50
CA LYS A 264 1.41 5.92 7.48
C LYS A 264 2.92 6.13 7.61
N PRO A 265 3.75 5.51 6.75
CA PRO A 265 5.19 5.71 6.75
C PRO A 265 5.53 7.20 6.66
N CYS A 266 6.60 7.66 7.32
CA CYS A 266 6.99 9.07 7.24
C CYS A 266 7.47 9.47 5.83
N THR A 267 7.83 8.48 5.02
CA THR A 267 8.14 8.64 3.61
C THR A 267 6.91 8.60 2.70
N SER A 268 5.69 8.40 3.21
CA SER A 268 4.44 8.67 2.47
C SER A 268 4.17 10.18 2.39
N LYS A 269 3.43 10.63 1.37
CA LYS A 269 3.08 12.05 1.24
C LYS A 269 2.13 12.41 2.39
N PRO A 270 2.44 13.40 3.24
CA PRO A 270 1.64 13.65 4.44
C PRO A 270 0.24 14.18 4.13
N GLY A 271 0.05 14.90 3.02
CA GLY A 271 -1.26 15.46 2.62
C GLY A 271 -2.16 14.52 1.81
N ASN A 272 -1.73 13.29 1.50
CA ASN A 272 -2.58 12.32 0.81
C ASN A 272 -3.24 11.35 1.80
N SER A 273 -4.27 10.64 1.33
CA SER A 273 -4.99 9.66 2.14
C SER A 273 -4.29 8.30 2.26
N GLU A 274 -3.12 8.11 1.63
CA GLU A 274 -2.46 6.80 1.56
C GLU A 274 -1.97 6.36 2.94
N VAL A 275 -2.31 5.11 3.28
CA VAL A 275 -1.89 4.39 4.48
C VAL A 275 -1.65 2.91 4.13
N TYR A 276 -1.03 2.17 5.03
CA TYR A 276 -0.79 0.74 4.88
C TYR A 276 -1.41 -0.02 6.04
N VAL A 277 -2.24 -1.00 5.72
CA VAL A 277 -2.70 -2.01 6.67
C VAL A 277 -1.60 -3.06 6.82
N ILE A 278 -1.15 -3.26 8.06
CA ILE A 278 -0.14 -4.25 8.42
C ILE A 278 -0.82 -5.33 9.26
N ALA A 279 -1.07 -6.48 8.63
CA ALA A 279 -1.71 -7.64 9.24
C ALA A 279 -0.66 -8.72 9.53
N LYS A 280 -0.58 -9.17 10.79
CA LYS A 280 0.47 -10.12 11.24
C LYS A 280 -0.15 -11.35 11.87
N GLY A 281 0.48 -12.51 11.64
CA GLY A 281 0.05 -13.77 12.21
C GLY A 281 -1.24 -14.26 11.55
N TYR A 282 -1.17 -14.67 10.29
CA TYR A 282 -2.33 -15.21 9.59
C TYR A 282 -2.85 -16.46 10.32
N ARG A 283 -4.10 -16.44 10.76
CA ARG A 283 -4.74 -17.52 11.53
C ARG A 283 -5.39 -18.59 10.66
N ARG A 284 -5.72 -18.25 9.41
CA ARG A 284 -6.48 -19.09 8.46
C ARG A 284 -7.74 -19.70 9.12
N PRO A 285 -8.81 -18.91 9.34
CA PRO A 285 -10.06 -19.42 9.91
C PRO A 285 -10.61 -20.64 9.17
N ASP A 286 -11.26 -21.55 9.90
CA ASP A 286 -11.86 -22.74 9.29
C ASP A 286 -12.91 -22.35 8.23
N GLY A 287 -12.84 -23.01 7.06
CA GLY A 287 -13.75 -22.75 5.95
C GLY A 287 -13.52 -21.42 5.21
N ILE A 288 -12.44 -20.69 5.51
CA ILE A 288 -12.14 -19.40 4.88
C ILE A 288 -12.15 -19.46 3.34
N ASP A 289 -11.72 -20.57 2.74
CA ASP A 289 -11.65 -20.73 1.29
C ASP A 289 -13.00 -20.47 0.59
N ALA A 290 -14.12 -20.91 1.19
CA ALA A 290 -15.46 -20.68 0.64
C ALA A 290 -15.90 -19.21 0.73
N TYR A 291 -15.47 -18.48 1.78
CA TYR A 291 -15.67 -17.04 1.89
C TYR A 291 -14.88 -16.30 0.81
N LEU A 292 -13.60 -16.66 0.63
CA LEU A 292 -12.73 -16.05 -0.37
C LEU A 292 -13.23 -16.26 -1.80
N ASP A 293 -13.74 -17.44 -2.12
CA ASP A 293 -14.35 -17.72 -3.42
C ASP A 293 -15.58 -16.86 -3.67
N ARG A 294 -16.46 -16.74 -2.66
CA ARG A 294 -17.64 -15.88 -2.71
C ARG A 294 -17.27 -14.41 -2.85
N MET A 295 -16.28 -13.93 -2.10
CA MET A 295 -15.79 -12.55 -2.16
C MET A 295 -15.26 -12.21 -3.54
N PHE A 296 -14.42 -13.06 -4.11
CA PHE A 296 -13.88 -12.82 -5.44
C PHE A 296 -14.95 -12.94 -6.54
N ALA A 297 -15.97 -13.77 -6.36
CA ALA A 297 -17.10 -13.80 -7.29
C ALA A 297 -17.95 -12.52 -7.25
N ASN A 298 -17.77 -11.68 -6.22
CA ASN A 298 -18.54 -10.47 -5.95
C ASN A 298 -17.67 -9.21 -5.88
N LEU A 299 -16.49 -9.18 -6.53
CA LEU A 299 -15.59 -8.00 -6.51
C LEU A 299 -16.30 -6.70 -6.92
N SER A 300 -17.21 -6.78 -7.90
CA SER A 300 -17.97 -5.63 -8.42
C SER A 300 -19.37 -5.48 -7.81
N SER A 301 -19.64 -6.17 -6.69
CA SER A 301 -20.94 -6.10 -6.01
C SER A 301 -21.16 -4.73 -5.39
N THR A 302 -22.38 -4.20 -5.51
CA THR A 302 -22.82 -2.97 -4.83
C THR A 302 -23.39 -3.24 -3.44
N LYS A 303 -23.45 -4.50 -3.02
CA LYS A 303 -23.90 -4.92 -1.70
C LYS A 303 -22.75 -4.90 -0.70
N ALA A 304 -23.07 -4.72 0.58
CA ALA A 304 -22.05 -4.83 1.64
C ALA A 304 -21.61 -6.28 1.80
N MET A 305 -20.32 -6.49 2.10
CA MET A 305 -19.77 -7.83 2.33
C MET A 305 -20.34 -8.42 3.61
N PHE A 306 -20.50 -7.59 4.64
CA PHE A 306 -21.11 -7.96 5.92
C PHE A 306 -22.28 -7.03 6.25
N ASP A 307 -23.21 -7.52 7.08
CA ASP A 307 -24.22 -6.66 7.69
C ASP A 307 -23.60 -5.91 8.86
N LEU A 308 -23.75 -4.59 8.91
CA LEU A 308 -23.27 -3.75 10.00
C LEU A 308 -23.75 -4.25 11.36
N ALA A 309 -24.97 -4.79 11.45
CA ALA A 309 -25.52 -5.34 12.69
C ALA A 309 -24.78 -6.60 13.19
N THR A 310 -23.98 -7.24 12.34
CA THR A 310 -23.16 -8.41 12.69
C THR A 310 -21.73 -8.05 13.08
N LEU A 311 -21.32 -6.80 12.84
CA LEU A 311 -19.98 -6.32 13.21
C LEU A 311 -19.95 -5.93 14.68
N PRO A 312 -18.89 -6.30 15.44
CA PRO A 312 -18.74 -5.85 16.82
C PRO A 312 -18.68 -4.32 16.92
N GLU A 313 -19.49 -3.72 17.78
CA GLU A 313 -19.54 -2.26 17.96
C GLU A 313 -18.17 -1.68 18.35
N ASP A 314 -17.40 -2.40 19.18
CA ASP A 314 -16.06 -2.00 19.59
C ASP A 314 -15.06 -2.01 18.42
N PHE A 315 -15.25 -2.89 17.44
CA PHE A 315 -14.46 -2.88 16.22
C PHE A 315 -14.80 -1.67 15.34
N VAL A 316 -16.09 -1.39 15.11
CA VAL A 316 -16.53 -0.24 14.31
C VAL A 316 -16.04 1.08 14.92
N GLU A 317 -16.11 1.21 16.25
CA GLU A 317 -15.58 2.38 16.95
C GLU A 317 -14.05 2.50 16.82
N GLN A 318 -13.31 1.39 16.80
CA GLN A 318 -11.87 1.41 16.52
C GLN A 318 -11.57 1.85 15.09
N VAL A 319 -12.38 1.46 14.10
CA VAL A 319 -12.23 1.93 12.72
C VAL A 319 -12.45 3.43 12.66
N HIS A 320 -13.53 3.94 13.26
CA HIS A 320 -13.80 5.37 13.34
C HIS A 320 -12.64 6.15 13.99
N ARG A 321 -12.18 5.73 15.17
CA ARG A 321 -11.04 6.39 15.83
C ARG A 321 -9.76 6.38 15.00
N CYS A 322 -9.51 5.29 14.28
CA CYS A 322 -8.37 5.18 13.38
C CYS A 322 -8.50 6.14 12.19
N ALA A 323 -9.66 6.15 11.52
CA ALA A 323 -9.95 7.03 10.39
C ALA A 323 -9.88 8.52 10.79
N TYR A 324 -10.50 8.87 11.92
CA TYR A 324 -10.48 10.23 12.47
C TYR A 324 -9.05 10.72 12.76
N MET A 325 -8.20 9.88 13.34
CA MET A 325 -6.80 10.23 13.60
C MET A 325 -6.04 10.59 12.31
N PHE A 326 -6.17 9.78 11.25
CA PHE A 326 -5.53 10.08 9.97
C PHE A 326 -6.15 11.28 9.25
N LEU A 327 -7.46 11.50 9.41
CA LEU A 327 -8.13 12.70 8.96
C LEU A 327 -7.51 13.95 9.59
N CYS A 328 -7.34 13.98 10.91
CA CYS A 328 -6.75 15.14 11.59
C CYS A 328 -5.34 15.44 11.07
N PHE A 329 -4.48 14.41 10.97
CA PHE A 329 -3.13 14.59 10.44
C PHE A 329 -3.12 15.11 9.00
N GLN A 330 -4.03 14.62 8.15
CA GLN A 330 -4.13 15.06 6.77
C GLN A 330 -4.64 16.50 6.67
N GLN A 331 -5.67 16.87 7.43
CA GLN A 331 -6.22 18.22 7.47
C GLN A 331 -5.16 19.23 7.92
N ASP A 332 -4.48 18.95 9.04
CA ASP A 332 -3.41 19.82 9.56
C ASP A 332 -2.34 20.09 8.50
N VAL A 333 -1.93 19.05 7.77
CA VAL A 333 -0.92 19.18 6.71
C VAL A 333 -1.46 19.99 5.53
N ILE A 334 -2.69 19.74 5.08
CA ILE A 334 -3.29 20.47 3.96
C ILE A 334 -3.42 21.95 4.32
N GLU A 335 -4.01 22.26 5.47
CA GLU A 335 -4.22 23.65 5.92
C GLU A 335 -2.89 24.39 6.11
N HIS A 336 -1.88 23.71 6.66
CA HIS A 336 -0.56 24.27 6.82
C HIS A 336 0.10 24.59 5.47
N ASN A 337 -0.02 23.71 4.46
CA ASN A 337 0.47 24.00 3.12
C ASN A 337 -0.32 25.14 2.46
N ILE A 338 -1.65 25.20 2.63
CA ILE A 338 -2.46 26.32 2.13
C ILE A 338 -1.98 27.64 2.73
N HIS A 339 -1.77 27.70 4.05
CA HIS A 339 -1.34 28.92 4.75
C HIS A 339 0.00 29.47 4.23
N TYR A 340 0.95 28.58 3.92
CA TYR A 340 2.29 28.97 3.49
C TYR A 340 2.46 28.99 1.96
N TYR A 341 1.40 28.75 1.19
CA TYR A 341 1.47 28.81 -0.26
C TYR A 341 1.81 30.23 -0.73
N ARG A 342 2.91 30.37 -1.49
CA ARG A 342 3.47 31.67 -1.98
C ARG A 342 3.79 32.71 -0.89
N LYS A 343 3.70 32.35 0.39
CA LYS A 343 4.13 33.21 1.51
C LYS A 343 5.65 33.12 1.66
N VAL A 344 6.31 34.26 1.77
CA VAL A 344 7.74 34.34 2.10
C VAL A 344 7.86 34.55 3.61
N ASP A 345 8.39 33.56 4.31
CA ASP A 345 8.52 33.55 5.77
C ASP A 345 9.83 32.88 6.14
N SER A 346 10.87 33.68 6.38
CA SER A 346 12.24 33.18 6.59
C SER A 346 12.39 32.38 7.88
N GLU A 347 11.61 32.70 8.92
CA GLU A 347 11.60 31.92 10.16
C GLU A 347 10.97 30.54 9.95
N GLU A 348 9.85 30.47 9.23
CA GLU A 348 9.23 29.20 8.87
C GLU A 348 10.13 28.37 7.97
N GLU A 349 10.77 28.97 6.96
CA GLU A 349 11.72 28.27 6.09
C GLU A 349 12.86 27.64 6.89
N GLN A 350 13.45 28.38 7.84
CA GLN A 350 14.49 27.85 8.74
C GLN A 350 13.97 26.71 9.62
N LYS A 351 12.77 26.86 10.22
CA LYS A 351 12.13 25.81 11.03
C LYS A 351 11.90 24.56 10.19
N LEU A 352 11.39 24.71 8.97
CA LEU A 352 11.11 23.63 8.05
C LEU A 352 12.38 22.87 7.66
N GLU A 353 13.47 23.56 7.31
CA GLU A 353 14.76 22.93 7.01
C GLU A 353 15.34 22.18 8.23
N TRP A 354 15.18 22.74 9.43
CA TRP A 354 15.56 22.07 10.66
C TRP A 354 14.73 20.78 10.87
N VAL A 355 13.40 20.84 10.71
CA VAL A 355 12.51 19.67 10.84
C VAL A 355 12.88 18.58 9.83
N LYS A 356 13.09 18.93 8.56
CA LYS A 356 13.50 17.98 7.52
C LYS A 356 14.81 17.29 7.87
N SER A 357 15.77 18.04 8.40
CA SER A 357 17.06 17.51 8.84
C SER A 357 16.91 16.55 10.02
N GLN A 358 16.07 16.89 11.01
CA GLN A 358 15.78 16.00 12.14
C GLN A 358 15.02 14.74 11.71
N MET A 359 14.05 14.87 10.81
CA MET A 359 13.30 13.74 10.27
C MET A 359 14.21 12.79 9.50
N CYS A 360 15.08 13.32 8.63
CA CYS A 360 16.06 12.52 7.90
C CYS A 360 17.01 11.78 8.85
N ARG A 361 17.56 12.47 9.86
CA ARG A 361 18.40 11.84 10.89
C ARG A 361 17.64 10.73 11.63
N LYS A 362 16.45 11.04 12.15
CA LYS A 362 15.63 10.10 12.92
C LYS A 362 15.25 8.87 12.11
N PHE A 363 14.95 9.03 10.82
CA PHE A 363 14.69 7.92 9.90
C PHE A 363 15.86 6.94 9.89
N PHE A 364 17.09 7.40 9.70
CA PHE A 364 18.26 6.51 9.69
C PHE A 364 18.65 5.98 11.08
N ASP A 365 18.39 6.73 12.16
CA ASP A 365 18.63 6.28 13.53
C ASP A 365 17.68 5.14 13.93
N VAL A 366 16.39 5.27 13.58
CA VAL A 366 15.35 4.28 13.87
C VAL A 366 15.52 3.04 13.00
N TYR A 367 15.61 3.21 11.68
CA TYR A 367 15.61 2.09 10.74
C TYR A 367 17.00 1.52 10.45
N ARG A 368 18.06 2.18 10.93
CA ARG A 368 19.46 1.70 10.88
C ARG A 368 19.93 1.29 9.48
N ILE A 369 19.41 1.94 8.45
CA ILE A 369 19.71 1.63 7.05
C ILE A 369 21.17 1.98 6.74
N LYS A 370 21.92 0.99 6.25
CA LYS A 370 23.34 1.10 5.86
C LYS A 370 23.55 0.54 4.45
N PRO A 371 24.68 0.84 3.78
CA PRO A 371 25.03 0.18 2.53
C PRO A 371 25.10 -1.35 2.69
N ILE A 372 24.63 -2.07 1.68
CA ILE A 372 24.86 -3.52 1.51
C ILE A 372 25.99 -3.74 0.50
N ARG A 373 26.52 -4.96 0.39
CA ARG A 373 27.55 -5.25 -0.63
C ARG A 373 26.90 -5.17 -2.02
N PRO A 374 27.59 -4.64 -3.05
CA PRO A 374 27.05 -4.63 -4.41
C PRO A 374 26.60 -6.00 -4.90
N SER A 375 27.33 -7.07 -4.52
CA SER A 375 26.98 -8.46 -4.83
C SER A 375 25.69 -8.97 -4.19
N GLU A 376 25.12 -8.22 -3.25
CA GLU A 376 23.86 -8.56 -2.55
C GLU A 376 22.65 -7.83 -3.15
N ALA A 377 22.88 -6.86 -4.06
CA ALA A 377 21.82 -6.23 -4.85
C ALA A 377 21.24 -7.22 -5.88
N ILE A 378 19.96 -7.06 -6.24
CA ILE A 378 19.27 -7.98 -7.15
C ILE A 378 19.81 -7.81 -8.58
N LEU A 379 19.98 -6.58 -9.03
CA LEU A 379 20.44 -6.18 -10.36
C LEU A 379 21.95 -5.91 -10.38
N ASN A 380 22.71 -6.61 -9.53
CA ASN A 380 24.16 -6.45 -9.47
C ASN A 380 24.81 -6.69 -10.85
N GLY A 381 25.51 -5.68 -11.36
CA GLY A 381 26.19 -5.75 -12.66
C GLY A 381 25.35 -5.29 -13.86
N VAL A 382 24.10 -4.85 -13.64
CA VAL A 382 23.23 -4.31 -14.69
C VAL A 382 23.34 -2.77 -14.72
N ASP A 383 23.59 -2.19 -15.90
CA ASP A 383 23.59 -0.73 -16.09
C ASP A 383 22.18 -0.23 -16.43
N ILE A 384 21.43 0.16 -15.40
CA ILE A 384 20.04 0.62 -15.51
C ILE A 384 19.97 2.12 -15.92
N VAL A 385 21.11 2.81 -16.04
CA VAL A 385 21.17 4.27 -16.24
C VAL A 385 21.05 4.64 -17.73
N ASN A 386 21.34 3.73 -18.66
CA ASN A 386 21.50 4.04 -20.08
C ASN A 386 20.35 3.58 -21.02
N GLY A 387 19.24 3.06 -20.49
CA GLY A 387 18.13 2.47 -21.26
C GLY A 387 16.84 3.30 -21.34
N SER A 388 16.91 4.56 -21.82
CA SER A 388 15.79 5.35 -22.37
C SER A 388 14.57 5.77 -21.49
N VAL A 389 13.84 6.72 -22.09
CA VAL A 389 12.80 7.69 -21.67
C VAL A 389 11.78 7.19 -20.63
N ASN A 390 11.71 7.88 -19.49
CA ASN A 390 10.57 7.82 -18.57
C ASN A 390 9.37 8.54 -19.22
N ILE A 391 8.61 7.83 -20.04
CA ILE A 391 7.32 8.30 -20.56
C ILE A 391 6.29 7.96 -19.49
N ASN A 392 6.25 8.75 -18.41
CA ASN A 392 5.14 8.70 -17.47
C ASN A 392 4.08 9.71 -17.96
N PRO A 393 2.93 9.27 -18.51
CA PRO A 393 1.90 10.16 -19.04
C PRO A 393 1.21 11.01 -17.96
N ARG A 394 1.56 10.86 -16.67
CA ARG A 394 0.95 11.59 -15.53
C ARG A 394 1.50 13.02 -15.30
N ASP A 395 2.14 13.63 -16.29
CA ASP A 395 2.45 15.07 -16.24
C ASP A 395 1.20 15.85 -16.65
N HIS A 396 0.49 16.38 -15.66
CA HIS A 396 -0.74 17.13 -15.89
C HIS A 396 -0.56 18.62 -15.58
N THR A 397 -0.95 19.46 -16.53
CA THR A 397 -1.02 20.93 -16.40
C THR A 397 -2.44 21.41 -16.09
N GLY A 398 -2.60 22.49 -15.31
CA GLY A 398 -3.90 23.11 -15.03
C GLY A 398 -4.33 23.00 -13.56
N THR A 399 -5.45 23.62 -13.21
CA THR A 399 -6.04 23.55 -11.86
C THR A 399 -6.93 22.32 -11.68
N TYR A 400 -7.30 21.99 -10.44
CA TYR A 400 -8.24 20.90 -10.15
C TYR A 400 -9.66 21.18 -10.67
N ASN A 401 -10.07 22.45 -10.80
CA ASN A 401 -11.37 22.84 -11.36
C ASN A 401 -11.42 22.80 -12.90
N GLU A 402 -10.27 22.75 -13.58
CA GLU A 402 -10.16 22.72 -15.05
C GLU A 402 -10.11 21.29 -15.60
N ARG A 403 -10.24 20.28 -14.73
CA ARG A 403 -10.36 18.85 -15.05
C ARG A 403 -11.78 18.42 -14.76
#